data_AF-A0A4R4A756-F1
#
_entry.id   AF-A0A4R4A756-F1
#
_cell.length_a   1.000
_cell.length_b   1.000
_cell.length_c   1.000
_cell.angle_alpha   90.00
_cell.angle_beta   90.00
_cell.angle_gamma   90.00
#
_symmetry.space_group_name_H-M   'P 1'
#
loop_
_entity.id
_entity.type
_entity.pdbx_description
1 polymer ?
#
loop_
_entity_poly.entity_id
_entity_poly.type
_entity_poly.pdbx_seq_one_letter_code
_entity_poly.pdbx_strand_id
1 'polypeptide(L)'
;MSRFPEQLRRKEQGEEDSYFARRDRELVQALAAAPRVVSGGQSGVDRAALDAALALGLSCGGWCPRGRRAEDGVIAARYPLRETPSADYPERTAWNVRDSDATLILCRGAPSGGTALTLRLAREQGRALLVCDLEGEPAIAPVLDWLVGEGVRVLNCAGPRESGAPGIECAARAWLADLFAAWRTALEHAAGR
;
A
#
# COMPACT_ATOMS: atom_id res chain seq x y z
N MET A 1 -29.81 -50.32 20.34
CA MET A 1 -30.31 -49.18 19.55
C MET A 1 -29.11 -48.42 19.00
N SER A 2 -29.10 -48.24 17.68
CA SER A 2 -27.95 -47.89 16.84
C SER A 2 -27.37 -46.50 17.18
N ARG A 3 -26.10 -46.44 17.63
CA ARG A 3 -25.29 -45.19 17.75
C ARG A 3 -24.78 -44.67 16.40
N PHE A 4 -25.09 -45.39 15.32
CA PHE A 4 -24.62 -45.11 13.97
C PHE A 4 -25.02 -43.72 13.44
N PRO A 5 -26.25 -43.19 13.70
CA PRO A 5 -26.64 -41.86 13.22
C PRO A 5 -25.90 -40.72 13.93
N GLU A 6 -25.58 -40.86 15.21
CA GLU A 6 -24.84 -39.85 15.99
C GLU A 6 -23.35 -39.82 15.63
N GLN A 7 -22.77 -40.99 15.35
CA GLN A 7 -21.38 -41.10 14.87
C GLN A 7 -21.23 -40.49 13.48
N LEU A 8 -22.21 -40.68 12.59
CA LEU A 8 -22.22 -40.07 11.26
C LEU A 8 -22.28 -38.53 11.34
N ARG A 9 -23.22 -37.98 12.13
CA ARG A 9 -23.31 -36.53 12.33
C ARG A 9 -22.06 -35.91 12.95
N ARG A 10 -21.45 -36.58 13.93
CA ARG A 10 -20.18 -36.11 14.54
C ARG A 10 -19.03 -36.11 13.54
N LYS A 11 -19.01 -37.07 12.62
CA LYS A 11 -18.00 -37.15 11.56
C LYS A 11 -18.22 -36.05 10.52
N GLU A 12 -19.46 -35.86 10.07
CA GLU A 12 -19.86 -34.77 9.14
C GLU A 12 -19.50 -33.40 9.74
N GLN A 13 -19.83 -33.17 11.01
CA GLN A 13 -19.53 -31.91 11.69
C GLN A 13 -18.02 -31.67 11.88
N GLY A 14 -17.25 -32.72 12.17
CA GLY A 14 -15.79 -32.64 12.23
C GLY A 14 -15.14 -32.37 10.87
N GLU A 15 -15.70 -32.91 9.79
CA GLU A 15 -15.27 -32.64 8.41
C GLU A 15 -15.62 -31.20 7.98
N GLU A 16 -16.80 -30.70 8.34
CA GLU A 16 -17.21 -29.30 8.13
C GLU A 16 -16.30 -28.32 8.90
N ASP A 17 -16.08 -28.53 10.19
CA ASP A 17 -15.21 -27.67 11.01
C ASP A 17 -13.77 -27.64 10.45
N SER A 18 -13.27 -28.79 10.01
CA SER A 18 -11.94 -28.92 9.39
C SER A 18 -11.85 -28.21 8.04
N TYR A 19 -12.95 -28.20 7.28
CA TYR A 19 -13.06 -27.48 6.02
C TYR A 19 -13.04 -25.96 6.23
N PHE A 20 -13.87 -25.44 7.15
CA PHE A 20 -13.90 -24.02 7.46
C PHE A 20 -12.56 -23.53 8.03
N ALA A 21 -11.97 -24.28 8.96
CA ALA A 21 -10.67 -23.92 9.54
C ALA A 21 -9.53 -23.90 8.51
N ARG A 22 -9.58 -24.76 7.49
CA ARG A 22 -8.61 -24.76 6.39
C ARG A 22 -8.83 -23.55 5.48
N ARG A 23 -10.08 -23.31 5.09
CA ARG A 23 -10.46 -22.20 4.23
C ARG A 23 -10.16 -20.84 4.86
N ASP A 24 -10.40 -20.68 6.15
CA ASP A 24 -10.03 -19.47 6.89
C ASP A 24 -8.52 -19.27 6.91
N ARG A 25 -7.75 -20.34 7.10
CA ARG A 25 -6.28 -20.28 7.10
C ARG A 25 -5.74 -19.91 5.71
N GLU A 26 -6.30 -20.48 4.65
CA GLU A 26 -5.99 -20.12 3.26
C GLU A 26 -6.34 -18.64 2.98
N LEU A 27 -7.49 -18.16 3.46
CA LEU A 27 -7.89 -16.75 3.35
C LEU A 27 -6.94 -15.81 4.08
N VAL A 28 -6.56 -16.14 5.33
CA VAL A 28 -5.61 -15.34 6.12
C VAL A 28 -4.24 -15.32 5.45
N GLN A 29 -3.79 -16.45 4.90
CA GLN A 29 -2.53 -16.52 4.15
C GLN A 29 -2.58 -15.71 2.85
N ALA A 30 -3.68 -15.79 2.09
CA ALA A 30 -3.87 -15.01 0.88
C ALA A 30 -3.91 -13.49 1.18
N LEU A 31 -4.59 -13.09 2.26
CA LEU A 31 -4.61 -11.71 2.73
C LEU A 31 -3.23 -11.22 3.19
N ALA A 32 -2.43 -12.10 3.81
CA ALA A 32 -1.05 -11.79 4.20
C ALA A 32 -0.08 -11.73 3.01
N ALA A 33 -0.39 -12.43 1.91
CA ALA A 33 0.40 -12.41 0.69
C ALA A 33 0.09 -11.21 -0.23
N ALA A 34 -1.09 -10.61 -0.08
CA ALA A 34 -1.53 -9.50 -0.91
C ALA A 34 -0.69 -8.22 -0.66
N PRO A 35 -0.39 -7.44 -1.71
CA PRO A 35 0.33 -6.18 -1.55
C PRO A 35 -0.49 -5.18 -0.76
N ARG A 36 0.20 -4.40 0.08
CA ARG A 36 -0.36 -3.29 0.85
C ARG A 36 0.28 -1.98 0.43
N VAL A 37 -0.54 -0.96 0.23
CA VAL A 37 -0.10 0.40 -0.11
C VAL A 37 -0.30 1.33 1.09
N VAL A 38 0.74 2.05 1.50
CA VAL A 38 0.64 3.08 2.53
C VAL A 38 1.01 4.45 1.97
N SER A 39 0.37 5.49 2.47
CA SER A 39 0.70 6.87 2.18
C SER A 39 0.17 7.80 3.28
N GLY A 40 0.52 9.09 3.26
CA GLY A 40 0.06 10.03 4.27
C GLY A 40 -1.11 10.92 3.91
N GLY A 41 -1.75 10.68 2.76
CA GLY A 41 -3.04 11.27 2.38
C GLY A 41 -3.01 12.75 2.00
N GLN A 42 -1.84 13.33 1.73
CA GLN A 42 -1.75 14.65 1.10
C GLN A 42 -2.43 14.63 -0.29
N SER A 43 -2.83 15.78 -0.83
CA SER A 43 -3.14 15.91 -2.26
C SER A 43 -1.96 15.43 -3.13
N GLY A 44 -2.19 15.18 -4.41
CA GLY A 44 -1.12 14.75 -5.31
C GLY A 44 -0.85 13.25 -5.19
N VAL A 45 0.43 12.87 -5.12
CA VAL A 45 0.84 11.45 -5.20
C VAL A 45 0.29 10.61 -4.05
N ASP A 46 0.19 11.19 -2.85
CA ASP A 46 -0.27 10.45 -1.68
C ASP A 46 -1.72 9.95 -1.87
N ARG A 47 -2.62 10.84 -2.30
CA ARG A 47 -4.01 10.48 -2.62
C ARG A 47 -4.12 9.61 -3.87
N ALA A 48 -3.31 9.86 -4.89
CA ALA A 48 -3.27 9.03 -6.09
C ALA A 48 -2.98 7.55 -5.76
N ALA A 49 -2.05 7.30 -4.85
CA ALA A 49 -1.72 5.94 -4.39
C ALA A 49 -2.89 5.28 -3.64
N LEU A 50 -3.54 6.02 -2.73
CA LEU A 50 -4.69 5.51 -2.00
C LEU A 50 -5.88 5.23 -2.93
N ASP A 51 -6.17 6.13 -3.86
CA ASP A 51 -7.27 5.96 -4.82
C ASP A 51 -7.02 4.77 -5.76
N ALA A 52 -5.80 4.61 -6.27
CA ALA A 52 -5.43 3.47 -7.11
C ALA A 52 -5.55 2.13 -6.34
N ALA A 53 -5.08 2.08 -5.09
CA ALA A 53 -5.19 0.89 -4.26
C ALA A 53 -6.66 0.53 -3.96
N LEU A 54 -7.47 1.51 -3.56
CA LEU A 54 -8.89 1.32 -3.27
C LEU A 54 -9.65 0.85 -4.51
N ALA A 55 -9.37 1.41 -5.69
CA ALA A 55 -10.02 1.02 -6.95
C ALA A 55 -9.73 -0.45 -7.32
N LEU A 56 -8.56 -0.97 -6.95
CA LEU A 56 -8.16 -2.35 -7.19
C LEU A 56 -8.54 -3.32 -6.05
N GLY A 57 -9.17 -2.82 -4.98
CA GLY A 57 -9.50 -3.60 -3.79
C GLY A 57 -8.27 -4.02 -2.98
N LEU A 58 -7.14 -3.34 -3.13
CA LEU A 58 -5.93 -3.60 -2.35
C LEU A 58 -6.05 -3.02 -0.95
N SER A 59 -5.42 -3.69 0.02
CA SER A 59 -5.27 -3.14 1.36
C SER A 59 -4.46 -1.84 1.29
N CYS A 60 -5.02 -0.75 1.82
CA CYS A 60 -4.30 0.51 1.90
C CYS A 60 -4.44 1.20 3.26
N GLY A 61 -3.65 2.24 3.48
CA GLY A 61 -3.72 3.06 4.69
C GLY A 61 -2.49 3.92 4.86
N GLY A 62 -2.01 4.03 6.09
CA GLY A 62 -0.81 4.80 6.44
C GLY A 62 -1.09 5.84 7.52
N TRP A 63 -0.11 6.70 7.73
CA TRP A 63 -0.09 7.70 8.78
C TRP A 63 -0.35 9.09 8.21
N CYS A 64 -1.35 9.79 8.75
CA CYS A 64 -1.65 11.18 8.42
C CYS A 64 -1.44 12.08 9.65
N PRO A 65 -1.30 13.40 9.49
CA PRO A 65 -1.17 14.30 10.64
C PRO A 65 -2.42 14.25 11.52
N ARG A 66 -2.26 14.56 12.81
CA ARG A 66 -3.39 14.82 13.71
C ARG A 66 -4.37 15.84 13.10
N GLY A 67 -5.66 15.57 13.23
CA GLY A 67 -6.74 16.29 12.57
C GLY A 67 -6.91 15.94 11.09
N ARG A 68 -6.24 14.89 10.60
CA ARG A 68 -6.26 14.44 9.19
C ARG A 68 -5.98 15.58 8.22
N ARG A 69 -4.96 16.39 8.50
CA ARG A 69 -4.68 17.62 7.77
C ARG A 69 -3.98 17.36 6.42
N ALA A 70 -4.49 17.96 5.36
CA ALA A 70 -3.87 18.09 4.04
C ALA A 70 -3.88 19.55 3.58
N GLU A 71 -3.31 19.86 2.41
CA GLU A 71 -3.28 21.23 1.89
C GLU A 71 -4.66 21.75 1.48
N ASP A 72 -5.55 20.85 1.09
CA ASP A 72 -6.90 21.13 0.60
C ASP A 72 -7.97 20.89 1.67
N GLY A 73 -7.55 20.74 2.94
CA GLY A 73 -8.43 20.62 4.10
C GLY A 73 -8.29 19.29 4.82
N VAL A 74 -9.41 18.76 5.32
CA VAL A 74 -9.46 17.50 6.07
C VAL A 74 -9.51 16.33 5.10
N ILE A 75 -8.60 15.37 5.27
CA ILE A 75 -8.54 14.15 4.46
C ILE A 75 -9.81 13.33 4.66
N ALA A 76 -10.49 13.02 3.55
CA ALA A 76 -11.77 12.31 3.55
C ALA A 76 -11.72 10.99 4.34
N ALA A 77 -12.82 10.66 5.03
CA ALA A 77 -12.94 9.46 5.87
C ALA A 77 -12.86 8.13 5.09
N ARG A 78 -13.09 8.16 3.77
CA ARG A 78 -12.92 6.99 2.89
C ARG A 78 -11.51 6.42 2.92
N TYR A 79 -10.51 7.25 3.24
CA TYR A 79 -9.12 6.82 3.32
C TYR A 79 -8.83 6.22 4.70
N PRO A 80 -8.44 4.92 4.78
CA PRO A 80 -8.20 4.21 6.04
C PRO A 80 -6.85 4.60 6.69
N LEU A 81 -6.69 5.89 6.97
CA LEU A 81 -5.49 6.48 7.56
C LEU A 81 -5.62 6.58 9.08
N ARG A 82 -4.48 6.40 9.76
CA ARG A 82 -4.33 6.60 11.20
C ARG A 82 -3.65 7.93 11.45
N GLU A 83 -4.14 8.67 12.44
CA GLU A 83 -3.51 9.92 12.84
C GLU A 83 -2.24 9.65 13.65
N THR A 84 -1.18 10.42 13.39
CA THR A 84 -0.05 10.55 14.30
C THR A 84 -0.40 11.47 15.49
N PRO A 85 0.37 11.44 16.59
CA PRO A 85 0.15 12.33 17.73
C PRO A 85 0.31 13.82 17.39
N SER A 86 1.22 14.17 16.47
CA SER A 86 1.44 15.54 16.00
C SER A 86 0.66 15.86 14.72
N ALA A 87 0.36 17.15 14.55
CA ALA A 87 -0.18 17.70 13.30
C ALA A 87 0.93 18.03 12.27
N ASP A 88 2.19 17.73 12.58
CA ASP A 88 3.35 18.05 11.76
C ASP A 88 3.59 17.00 10.67
N TYR A 89 3.81 17.46 9.44
CA TYR A 89 4.07 16.58 8.31
C TYR A 89 5.33 15.70 8.44
N PRO A 90 6.45 16.15 9.03
CA PRO A 90 7.62 15.28 9.18
C PRO A 90 7.37 14.01 9.98
N GLU A 91 6.54 14.05 11.02
CA GLU A 91 6.25 12.87 11.86
C GLU A 91 5.54 11.79 11.06
N ARG A 92 4.42 12.14 10.39
CA ARG A 92 3.70 11.20 9.55
C ARG A 92 4.57 10.68 8.40
N THR A 93 5.45 11.50 7.83
CA THR A 93 6.36 11.06 6.77
C THR A 93 7.34 10.02 7.29
N ALA A 94 7.97 10.29 8.44
CA ALA A 94 8.90 9.34 9.06
C ALA A 94 8.23 8.01 9.41
N TRP A 95 6.98 8.03 9.90
CA TRP A 95 6.26 6.81 10.28
C TRP A 95 5.81 5.99 9.07
N ASN A 96 5.40 6.63 7.97
CA ASN A 96 5.10 5.90 6.73
C ASN A 96 6.35 5.23 6.15
N VAL A 97 7.51 5.88 6.20
CA VAL A 97 8.79 5.27 5.81
C VAL A 97 9.13 4.10 6.74
N ARG A 98 9.05 4.31 8.07
CA ARG A 98 9.38 3.32 9.09
C ARG A 98 8.56 2.04 8.97
N ASP A 99 7.25 2.19 8.77
CA ASP A 99 6.26 1.10 8.79
C ASP A 99 5.96 0.53 7.40
N SER A 100 6.91 0.66 6.47
CA SER A 100 6.88 0.08 5.14
C SER A 100 8.16 -0.70 4.85
N ASP A 101 8.10 -1.64 3.91
CA ASP A 101 9.27 -2.38 3.45
C ASP A 101 10.12 -1.51 2.53
N ALA A 102 9.45 -0.72 1.68
CA ALA A 102 10.09 0.16 0.72
C ALA A 102 9.28 1.45 0.50
N THR A 103 9.96 2.48 0.00
CA THR A 103 9.35 3.75 -0.40
C THR A 103 9.55 4.00 -1.90
N LEU A 104 8.44 4.18 -2.62
CA LEU A 104 8.41 4.67 -3.99
C LEU A 104 8.05 6.15 -4.00
N ILE A 105 8.95 6.98 -4.55
CA ILE A 105 8.71 8.40 -4.75
C ILE A 105 8.37 8.64 -6.22
N LEU A 106 7.20 9.21 -6.49
CA LEU A 106 6.85 9.73 -7.80
C LEU A 106 6.98 11.25 -7.80
N CYS A 107 7.64 11.81 -8.80
CA CYS A 107 7.83 13.25 -8.95
C CYS A 107 7.78 13.69 -10.42
N ARG A 108 7.85 15.00 -10.65
CA ARG A 108 8.18 15.59 -11.95
C ARG A 108 9.45 16.40 -11.75
N GLY A 109 10.53 15.99 -12.39
CA GLY A 109 11.86 16.49 -12.10
C GLY A 109 12.34 16.15 -10.68
N ALA A 110 13.24 16.97 -10.14
CA ALA A 110 13.92 16.69 -8.89
C ALA A 110 12.99 16.78 -7.65
N PRO A 111 13.06 15.80 -6.71
CA PRO A 111 12.36 15.89 -5.43
C PRO A 111 12.68 17.19 -4.68
N SER A 112 11.64 17.89 -4.22
CA SER A 112 11.76 19.13 -3.44
C SER A 112 10.81 19.15 -2.25
N GLY A 113 11.01 20.09 -1.32
CA GLY A 113 10.13 20.28 -0.15
C GLY A 113 9.87 18.99 0.64
N GLY A 114 8.59 18.67 0.85
CA GLY A 114 8.17 17.45 1.56
C GLY A 114 8.62 16.15 0.89
N THR A 115 8.73 16.12 -0.44
CA THR A 115 9.22 14.95 -1.18
C THR A 115 10.70 14.71 -0.91
N ALA A 116 11.51 15.78 -0.87
CA ALA A 116 12.92 15.70 -0.52
C ALA A 116 13.14 15.23 0.94
N LEU A 117 12.22 15.61 1.85
CA LEU A 117 12.20 15.10 3.21
C LEU A 117 11.97 13.58 3.24
N THR A 118 10.99 13.06 2.49
CA THR A 118 10.76 11.62 2.39
C THR A 118 11.99 10.88 1.87
N LEU A 119 12.61 11.41 0.81
CA LEU A 119 13.85 10.86 0.24
C LEU A 119 14.96 10.75 1.28
N ARG A 120 15.17 11.83 2.05
CA ARG A 120 16.18 11.87 3.10
C ARG A 120 15.88 10.85 4.20
N LEU A 121 14.65 10.83 4.71
CA LEU A 121 14.24 9.91 5.79
C LEU A 121 14.36 8.44 5.38
N ALA A 122 14.00 8.09 4.15
CA ALA A 122 14.13 6.72 3.64
C ALA A 122 15.61 6.28 3.59
N ARG A 123 16.51 7.18 3.15
CA ARG A 123 17.96 6.93 3.16
C ARG A 123 18.51 6.80 4.58
N GLU A 124 18.16 7.72 5.48
CA GLU A 124 18.62 7.71 6.88
C GLU A 124 18.17 6.46 7.63
N GLN A 125 16.99 5.92 7.30
CA GLN A 125 16.46 4.69 7.91
C GLN A 125 16.93 3.41 7.22
N GLY A 126 17.73 3.51 6.15
CA GLY A 126 18.20 2.34 5.39
C GLY A 126 17.08 1.54 4.72
N ARG A 127 15.96 2.18 4.38
CA ARG A 127 14.83 1.54 3.70
C ARG A 127 15.05 1.50 2.20
N ALA A 128 14.60 0.42 1.56
CA ALA A 128 14.58 0.31 0.10
C ALA A 128 13.81 1.51 -0.48
N LEU A 129 14.41 2.15 -1.49
CA LEU A 129 13.94 3.44 -1.99
C LEU A 129 14.14 3.50 -3.50
N LEU A 130 13.07 3.87 -4.21
CA LEU A 130 13.11 4.16 -5.63
C LEU A 130 12.45 5.50 -5.91
N VAL A 131 13.04 6.28 -6.82
CA VAL A 131 12.51 7.55 -7.30
C VAL A 131 12.21 7.42 -8.79
N CYS A 132 10.98 7.73 -9.18
CA CYS A 132 10.54 7.72 -10.56
C CYS A 132 10.05 9.10 -10.97
N ASP A 133 10.61 9.60 -12.07
CA ASP A 133 10.18 10.84 -12.68
C ASP A 133 9.07 10.55 -13.71
N LEU A 134 7.87 11.04 -13.45
CA LEU A 134 6.71 10.85 -14.30
C LEU A 134 6.73 11.73 -15.56
N GLU A 135 7.61 12.73 -15.68
CA GLU A 135 7.75 13.49 -16.94
C GLU A 135 8.29 12.60 -18.07
N GLY A 136 9.09 11.59 -17.73
CA GLY A 136 9.66 10.66 -18.70
C GLY A 136 8.76 9.49 -19.08
N GLU A 137 7.49 9.48 -18.63
CA GLU A 137 6.54 8.36 -18.82
C GLU A 137 7.19 6.99 -18.53
N PRO A 138 7.70 6.78 -17.30
CA PRO A 138 8.54 5.63 -17.01
C PRO A 138 7.73 4.34 -17.17
N ALA A 139 8.34 3.30 -17.75
CA ALA A 139 7.72 1.99 -17.78
C ALA A 139 7.55 1.44 -16.35
N ILE A 140 6.47 0.68 -16.10
CA ILE A 140 6.24 0.05 -14.79
C ILE A 140 7.17 -1.15 -14.55
N ALA A 141 7.68 -1.79 -15.60
CA ALA A 141 8.42 -3.06 -15.49
C ALA A 141 9.67 -2.98 -14.59
N PRO A 142 10.56 -1.96 -14.72
CA PRO A 142 11.71 -1.83 -13.81
C PRO A 142 11.30 -1.64 -12.34
N VAL A 143 10.18 -0.96 -12.11
CA VAL A 143 9.66 -0.74 -10.75
C VAL A 143 9.06 -2.01 -10.18
N LEU A 144 8.35 -2.79 -11.01
CA LEU A 144 7.82 -4.09 -10.64
C LEU A 144 8.96 -5.07 -10.29
N ASP A 145 9.99 -5.13 -11.12
CA ASP A 145 11.16 -5.97 -10.88
C ASP A 145 11.86 -5.60 -9.57
N TRP A 146 11.96 -4.30 -9.28
CA TRP A 146 12.47 -3.80 -8.01
C TRP A 146 11.59 -4.22 -6.83
N LEU A 147 10.25 -4.08 -6.92
CA LEU A 147 9.33 -4.49 -5.85
C LEU A 147 9.44 -5.99 -5.55
N VAL A 148 9.55 -6.81 -6.59
CA VAL A 148 9.68 -8.27 -6.45
C VAL A 148 11.06 -8.65 -5.93
N GLY A 149 12.13 -8.04 -6.45
CA GLY A 149 13.51 -8.31 -6.05
C GLY A 149 13.80 -7.95 -4.60
N GLU A 150 13.24 -6.84 -4.11
CA GLU A 150 13.33 -6.42 -2.70
C GLU A 150 12.33 -7.17 -1.79
N GLY A 151 11.46 -8.02 -2.34
CA GLY A 151 10.47 -8.77 -1.57
C GLY A 151 9.42 -7.88 -0.88
N VAL A 152 9.11 -6.72 -1.46
CA VAL A 152 8.20 -5.71 -0.88
C VAL A 152 6.80 -6.30 -0.71
N ARG A 153 6.20 -6.08 0.46
CA ARG A 153 4.80 -6.40 0.76
C ARG A 153 4.02 -5.15 1.17
N VAL A 154 4.67 -4.21 1.85
CA VAL A 154 4.12 -2.91 2.24
C VAL A 154 4.90 -1.81 1.54
N LEU A 155 4.29 -1.16 0.56
CA LEU A 155 4.89 -0.08 -0.21
C LEU A 155 4.38 1.27 0.27
N ASN A 156 5.28 2.14 0.73
CA ASN A 156 4.98 3.54 0.93
C ASN A 156 5.09 4.31 -0.38
N CYS A 157 4.02 4.98 -0.79
CA CYS A 157 4.02 5.86 -1.96
C CYS A 157 4.00 7.32 -1.51
N ALA A 158 4.93 8.12 -2.05
CA ALA A 158 5.07 9.52 -1.71
C ALA A 158 5.41 10.37 -2.94
N GLY A 159 5.15 11.68 -2.86
CA GLY A 159 5.48 12.61 -3.93
C GLY A 159 5.04 14.03 -3.62
N PRO A 160 5.14 14.96 -4.58
CA PRO A 160 4.69 16.32 -4.39
C PRO A 160 3.16 16.35 -4.20
N ARG A 161 2.73 17.32 -3.40
CA ARG A 161 1.34 17.75 -3.31
C ARG A 161 0.88 18.38 -4.62
N GLU A 162 -0.42 18.39 -4.87
CA GLU A 162 -0.99 18.87 -6.13
C GLU A 162 -0.59 20.32 -6.43
N SER A 163 -0.59 21.21 -5.42
CA SER A 163 -0.13 22.60 -5.58
C SER A 163 1.35 22.73 -5.96
N GLY A 164 2.18 21.73 -5.66
CA GLY A 164 3.61 21.71 -5.97
C GLY A 164 3.95 21.13 -7.34
N ALA A 165 3.06 20.34 -7.93
CA ALA A 165 3.18 19.78 -9.27
C ALA A 165 1.78 19.57 -9.88
N PRO A 166 1.17 20.61 -10.48
CA PRO A 166 -0.20 20.52 -10.99
C PRO A 166 -0.40 19.38 -12.00
N GLY A 167 -1.45 18.59 -11.81
CA GLY A 167 -1.77 17.40 -12.59
C GLY A 167 -1.00 16.13 -12.16
N ILE A 168 -0.22 16.17 -11.08
CA ILE A 168 0.51 14.99 -10.59
C ILE A 168 -0.44 13.92 -10.04
N GLU A 169 -1.53 14.30 -9.35
CA GLU A 169 -2.47 13.34 -8.77
C GLU A 169 -3.06 12.42 -9.85
N CYS A 170 -3.51 13.00 -10.96
CA CYS A 170 -4.11 12.25 -12.07
C CYS A 170 -3.08 11.31 -12.74
N ALA A 171 -1.89 11.83 -13.06
CA ALA A 171 -0.83 11.07 -13.70
C ALA A 171 -0.33 9.91 -12.81
N ALA A 172 -0.07 10.19 -11.54
CA ALA A 172 0.35 9.19 -10.57
C ALA A 172 -0.72 8.12 -10.38
N ARG A 173 -2.01 8.48 -10.33
CA ARG A 173 -3.10 7.52 -10.11
C ARG A 173 -3.21 6.52 -11.25
N ALA A 174 -3.13 7.00 -12.50
CA ALA A 174 -3.16 6.13 -13.68
C ALA A 174 -1.96 5.17 -13.67
N TRP A 175 -0.76 5.72 -13.50
CA TRP A 175 0.48 4.94 -13.52
C TRP A 175 0.56 3.92 -12.37
N LEU A 176 0.15 4.31 -11.16
CA LEU A 176 0.11 3.42 -9.99
C LEU A 176 -0.94 2.32 -10.13
N ALA A 177 -2.08 2.58 -10.78
CA ALA A 177 -3.08 1.54 -11.02
C ALA A 177 -2.50 0.39 -11.86
N ASP A 178 -1.77 0.71 -12.93
CA ASP A 178 -1.12 -0.30 -13.77
C ASP A 178 -0.04 -1.06 -13.00
N LEU A 179 0.82 -0.33 -12.25
CA LEU A 179 1.85 -0.95 -11.41
C LEU A 179 1.23 -1.90 -10.36
N PHE A 180 0.20 -1.44 -9.63
CA PHE A 180 -0.41 -2.20 -8.55
C PHE A 180 -1.14 -3.45 -9.05
N ALA A 181 -1.80 -3.38 -10.21
CA ALA A 181 -2.42 -4.53 -10.84
C ALA A 181 -1.38 -5.58 -11.25
N ALA A 182 -0.24 -5.15 -11.81
CA ALA A 182 0.86 -6.04 -12.15
C ALA A 182 1.54 -6.62 -10.90
N TRP A 183 1.72 -5.81 -9.85
CA TRP A 183 2.35 -6.23 -8.60
C TRP A 183 1.50 -7.27 -7.86
N ARG A 184 0.18 -7.11 -7.79
CA ARG A 184 -0.73 -8.12 -7.23
C ARG A 184 -0.56 -9.47 -7.96
N THR A 185 -0.65 -9.45 -9.28
CA THR A 185 -0.49 -10.66 -10.12
C THR A 185 0.86 -11.33 -9.90
N ALA A 186 1.94 -10.55 -9.80
CA ALA A 186 3.29 -11.07 -9.56
C ALA A 186 3.41 -11.78 -8.19
N LEU A 187 2.81 -11.22 -7.14
CA LEU A 187 2.82 -11.82 -5.81
C LEU A 187 1.93 -13.06 -5.72
N GLU A 188 0.79 -13.08 -6.41
CA GLU A 188 -0.09 -14.26 -6.50
C GLU A 188 0.63 -15.43 -7.19
N HIS A 189 1.32 -15.17 -8.30
CA HIS A 189 2.15 -16.19 -8.97
C HIS A 189 3.32 -16.68 -8.10
N ALA A 190 3.86 -15.83 -7.24
CA ALA A 190 4.91 -16.24 -6.31
C ALA A 190 4.38 -17.08 -5.14
N ALA A 191 3.14 -16.87 -4.70
CA ALA A 191 2.51 -17.62 -3.62
C ALA A 191 1.88 -18.96 -4.06
N GLY A 192 1.55 -19.10 -5.35
CA GLY A 192 1.04 -20.34 -5.94
C GLY A 192 2.11 -21.34 -6.41
N ARG A 193 3.40 -21.00 -6.24
CA ARG A 193 4.54 -21.91 -6.45
C ARG A 193 4.99 -22.48 -5.11
#